data_AF-A0A967IDG6-F1
#
_entry.id   AF-A0A967IDG6-F1
#
_cell.length_a   1.000
_cell.length_b   1.000
_cell.length_c   1.000
_cell.angle_alpha   90.00
_cell.angle_beta   90.00
_cell.angle_gamma   90.00
#
_symmetry.space_group_name_H-M   'P 1'
#
loop_
_entity.id
_entity.type
_entity.pdbx_description
1 polymer ?
#
loop_
_entity_poly.entity_id
_entity_poly.type
_entity_poly.pdbx_seq_one_letter_code
_entity_poly.pdbx_strand_id
1 'polypeptide(L)' 'MITAISPIDGRYASKVTELTECFSEYALLRNRVKVEVVWLLALCAEEGIAECR' A
#
# COMPACT_ATOMS: atom_id res chain seq x y z
N MET A 1 13.15 20.02 0.10
CA MET A 1 14.25 19.11 0.48
C MET A 1 15.33 19.23 -0.59
N ILE A 2 16.58 19.59 -0.24
CA ILE A 2 17.68 19.79 -1.22
C ILE A 2 18.49 18.50 -1.43
N THR A 3 18.34 17.51 -0.55
CA THR A 3 19.08 16.23 -0.56
C THR A 3 18.41 15.13 -1.38
N ALA A 4 17.19 15.34 -1.89
CA ALA A 4 16.50 14.35 -2.72
C ALA A 4 17.22 14.22 -4.08
N ILE A 5 17.59 12.98 -4.45
CA ILE A 5 18.25 12.69 -5.73
C ILE A 5 17.25 12.87 -6.88
N SER A 6 16.03 12.36 -6.71
CA SER A 6 14.94 12.52 -7.67
C SER A 6 14.28 13.89 -7.49
N PRO A 7 14.02 14.64 -8.58
CA PRO A 7 13.32 15.92 -8.49
C PRO A 7 11.84 15.75 -8.10
N ILE A 8 11.25 14.57 -8.30
CA ILE A 8 9.86 14.25 -7.91
C ILE A 8 9.71 14.35 -6.39
N ASP A 9 10.67 13.81 -5.64
CA ASP A 9 10.69 13.84 -4.17
C ASP A 9 11.27 15.14 -3.59
N GLY A 10 11.73 16.05 -4.47
CA GLY A 10 12.39 17.30 -4.12
C GLY A 10 11.72 18.53 -4.74
N ARG A 11 12.29 19.01 -5.86
CA ARG A 11 11.86 20.23 -6.57
C ARG A 11 10.36 20.25 -6.89
N TYR A 12 9.78 19.10 -7.21
CA TYR A 12 8.40 18.97 -7.65
C TYR A 12 7.49 18.31 -6.61
N ALA A 13 7.96 18.07 -5.39
CA ALA A 13 7.19 17.35 -4.37
C ALA A 13 5.81 17.98 -4.12
N SER A 14 5.71 19.31 -4.08
CA SER A 14 4.44 20.02 -3.90
C SER A 14 3.45 19.83 -5.05
N LYS A 15 3.90 19.43 -6.24
CA LYS A 15 3.05 19.16 -7.40
C LYS A 15 2.51 17.73 -7.42
N VAL A 16 3.09 16.83 -6.63
CA VAL A 16 2.79 15.39 -6.64
C VAL A 16 2.45 14.85 -5.25
N THR A 17 2.25 15.73 -4.26
CA THR A 17 2.05 15.31 -2.86
C THR A 17 0.89 14.33 -2.71
N GLU A 18 -0.21 14.53 -3.43
CA GLU A 18 -1.38 13.65 -3.43
C GLU A 18 -1.06 12.22 -3.92
N LEU A 19 -0.07 12.07 -4.80
CA LEU A 19 0.33 10.74 -5.32
C LEU A 19 1.03 9.90 -4.25
N THR A 20 1.57 10.50 -3.19
CA THR A 20 2.30 9.77 -2.14
C THR A 20 1.39 8.80 -1.37
N GLU A 21 0.08 9.03 -1.34
CA GLU A 21 -0.90 8.14 -0.72
C GLU A 21 -1.10 6.81 -1.48
N CYS A 22 -0.64 6.77 -2.74
CA CYS A 22 -0.74 5.63 -3.65
C CYS A 22 0.64 5.07 -4.05
N PHE A 23 1.63 5.94 -4.30
CA PHE A 23 2.92 5.61 -4.90
C PHE A 23 4.10 5.93 -3.95
N SER A 24 4.00 5.47 -2.72
CA SER A 24 5.10 5.47 -1.75
C SER A 24 5.30 4.07 -1.19
N GLU A 25 6.46 3.81 -0.59
CA GLU A 25 6.69 2.55 0.14
C GLU A 25 5.66 2.36 1.26
N TYR A 26 5.30 3.44 1.96
CA TYR A 26 4.22 3.43 2.94
C TYR A 26 2.89 2.98 2.31
N ALA A 27 2.49 3.58 1.19
CA ALA A 27 1.25 3.21 0.49
C ALA A 27 1.28 1.75 0.01
N LEU A 28 2.41 1.28 -0.50
CA LEU A 28 2.60 -0.10 -0.92
C LEU A 28 2.41 -1.06 0.27
N LEU A 29 3.11 -0.82 1.38
CA LEU A 29 3.03 -1.66 2.57
C LEU A 29 1.61 -1.66 3.16
N ARG A 30 0.96 -0.49 3.26
CA ARG A 30 -0.44 -0.36 3.71
C ARG A 30 -1.37 -1.24 2.87
N ASN A 31 -1.26 -1.16 1.54
CA ASN A 31 -2.13 -1.93 0.65
C ASN A 31 -1.79 -3.42 0.65
N ARG A 32 -0.52 -3.81 0.80
CA ARG A 32 -0.13 -5.22 0.98
C ARG A 32 -0.79 -5.81 2.23
N VAL A 33 -0.63 -5.16 3.38
CA VAL A 33 -1.28 -5.62 4.63
C VAL A 33 -2.79 -5.71 4.47
N LYS A 34 -3.41 -4.71 3.83
CA LYS A 34 -4.85 -4.73 3.54
C LYS A 34 -5.25 -5.95 2.71
N VAL A 35 -4.53 -6.24 1.63
CA VAL A 35 -4.82 -7.40 0.77
C VAL A 35 -4.64 -8.70 1.53
N GLU A 36 -3.56 -8.87 2.29
CA GLU A 36 -3.32 -10.08 3.10
C GLU A 36 -4.45 -10.33 4.11
N VAL A 37 -4.90 -9.29 4.82
CA VAL A 37 -6.03 -9.40 5.76
C VAL A 37 -7.32 -9.75 5.05
N VAL A 38 -7.64 -9.04 3.95
CA VAL A 38 -8.87 -9.32 3.18
C VAL A 38 -8.84 -10.70 2.56
N TRP A 39 -7.67 -11.17 2.13
CA TRP A 39 -7.47 -12.52 1.62
C TRP A 39 -7.73 -13.57 2.69
N LEU A 40 -7.19 -13.39 3.90
CA LEU A 40 -7.47 -14.29 5.01
C LEU A 40 -8.97 -14.30 5.36
N LEU A 41 -9.62 -13.14 5.41
CA LEU A 41 -11.06 -13.04 5.64
C LEU A 41 -11.86 -13.78 4.55
N ALA A 42 -11.43 -13.68 3.29
CA ALA A 42 -12.05 -14.40 2.18
C ALA A 42 -11.89 -15.92 2.32
N LEU A 43 -10.72 -16.39 2.74
CA LEU A 43 -10.48 -17.82 3.02
C LEU A 43 -11.36 -18.33 4.16
N CYS A 44 -11.51 -17.58 5.25
CA CYS A 44 -12.40 -17.93 6.36
C CYS A 44 -13.89 -17.96 5.98
N ALA A 45 -14.28 -17.19 4.94
CA ALA A 45 -15.64 -17.15 4.44
C ALA A 45 -15.97 -18.27 3.43
N GLU A 46 -14.95 -18.93 2.87
CA GLU A 46 -15.12 -20.00 1.90
C GLU A 46 -15.55 -21.30 2.60
N GLU A 47 -16.71 -21.83 2.23
CA GLU A 47 -17.27 -23.01 2.91
C GLU A 47 -16.41 -24.26 2.69
N GLY A 48 -15.72 -24.35 1.54
CA GLY A 48 -14.86 -25.48 1.20
C GLY A 48 -13.55 -25.58 1.98
N ILE A 49 -13.17 -24.55 2.75
CA ILE A 49 -11.90 -24.50 3.49
C ILE A 49 -12.18 -24.64 4.99
N ALA A 50 -12.13 -25.88 5.49
CA ALA A 50 -12.48 -26.19 6.88
C ALA A 50 -11.42 -25.68 7.89
N GLU A 51 -10.16 -25.58 7.48
CA GLU A 51 -9.02 -25.19 8.33
C GLU A 51 -9.03 -23.71 8.74
N CYS A 52 -9.82 -22.89 8.05
CA CYS A 52 -9.95 -21.45 8.33
C CYS A 52 -11.22 -21.09 9.11
N ARG A 53 -11.97 -22.07 9.65
CA ARG A 53 -13.12 -21.85 10.55
C ARG A 53 -12.75 -21.94 12.03
#